data_AF-A0A290WPN4-F1
#
_entry.id   AF-A0A290WPN4-F1
#
_cell.length_a   1.000
_cell.length_b   1.000
_cell.length_c   1.000
_cell.angle_alpha   90.00
_cell.angle_beta   90.00
_cell.angle_gamma   90.00
#
_symmetry.space_group_name_H-M   'P 1'
#
loop_
_entity.id
_entity.type
_entity.pdbx_description
1 polymer ?
#
loop_
_entity_poly.entity_id
_entity_poly.type
_entity_poly.pdbx_seq_one_letter_code
_entity_poly.pdbx_strand_id
1 'polypeptide(L)'
;MAHFCTKCGTAYAPGARFCDECGNTLPAAAAAAPAPASPAGAGVQRRHVMIAGGVLAVVIVAGGALAWLLAPEAASASSFSRAIDAHLAADEAARDKLLCLTNLPYQKEEIRVASYDSSTRQWLDILVRSGLYAAPVEQSSGGWVAQSQFVYALAAPGKAALRGDKLCVAKGVKVAKVSGYDQVRDLGAQHVAMAKATLVLTDEAAWVAKSADRALILQRLPDGDLEVRLPLALVDKQWQVIDEAQMSQAAMTGVIGKAPAVQGAGMLDKLKSAFRFGAHPAVGKWQAAMGNVLEFTSDSVINNGTSTKATFTTKGNTVTITPEGAGDAAMDIIVSDDGSTAQISMGGMRVTTLRRMRD
;
A
#
# COMPACT_ATOMS: atom_id res chain seq x y z
N MET A 1 -41.54 20.33 21.94
CA MET A 1 -41.49 19.49 20.72
C MET A 1 -40.09 18.91 20.64
N ALA A 2 -39.94 17.61 20.37
CA ALA A 2 -38.62 17.01 20.18
C ALA A 2 -38.02 17.50 18.85
N HIS A 3 -36.74 17.91 18.87
CA HIS A 3 -36.04 18.34 17.67
C HIS A 3 -35.14 17.20 17.18
N PHE A 4 -35.09 17.00 15.86
CA PHE A 4 -34.34 15.91 15.23
C PHE A 4 -33.35 16.45 14.22
N CYS A 5 -32.15 15.86 14.19
CA CYS A 5 -31.11 16.23 13.24
C CYS A 5 -31.55 15.88 11.82
N THR A 6 -31.49 16.84 10.91
CA THR A 6 -31.91 16.67 9.50
C THR A 6 -31.00 15.74 8.70
N LYS A 7 -29.82 15.41 9.23
CA LYS A 7 -28.83 14.54 8.59
C LYS A 7 -28.90 13.07 9.03
N CYS A 8 -29.02 12.81 10.34
CA CYS A 8 -29.00 11.44 10.87
C CYS A 8 -30.29 11.03 11.58
N GLY A 9 -31.23 11.95 11.79
CA GLY A 9 -32.50 11.67 12.46
C GLY A 9 -32.44 11.58 13.98
N THR A 10 -31.27 11.73 14.61
CA THR A 10 -31.13 11.67 16.07
C THR A 10 -31.80 12.85 16.75
N ALA A 11 -32.53 12.60 17.84
CA ALA A 11 -33.10 13.64 18.68
C ALA A 11 -31.98 14.44 19.37
N TYR A 12 -32.15 15.76 19.49
CA TYR A 12 -31.17 16.63 20.15
C TYR A 12 -31.82 17.59 21.15
N ALA A 13 -31.03 18.01 22.14
CA ALA A 13 -31.47 18.95 23.17
C ALA A 13 -31.66 20.38 22.59
N PRO A 14 -32.72 21.11 22.98
CA PRO A 14 -32.93 22.48 22.52
C PRO A 14 -31.73 23.38 22.85
N GLY A 15 -31.16 24.06 21.86
CA GLY A 15 -29.99 24.93 22.01
C GLY A 15 -28.64 24.29 21.66
N ALA A 16 -28.60 22.99 21.34
CA ALA A 16 -27.41 22.34 20.81
C ALA A 16 -27.00 22.97 19.47
N ARG A 17 -25.73 23.35 19.33
CA ARG A 17 -25.17 23.95 18.10
C ARG A 17 -24.75 22.89 17.07
N PHE A 18 -24.43 21.69 17.55
CA PHE A 18 -23.99 20.54 16.75
C PHE A 18 -24.70 19.28 17.24
N CYS A 19 -24.91 18.31 16.35
CA CYS A 19 -25.45 17.00 16.70
C CYS A 19 -24.35 16.13 17.30
N ASP A 20 -24.60 15.58 18.49
CA ASP A 20 -23.61 14.77 19.23
C ASP A 20 -23.23 13.47 18.50
N GLU A 21 -24.12 12.94 17.65
CA GLU A 21 -23.90 11.68 16.93
C GLU A 21 -23.16 11.84 15.59
N CYS A 22 -23.47 12.88 14.82
CA CYS A 22 -22.94 13.03 13.46
C CYS A 22 -22.11 14.30 13.23
N GLY A 23 -21.99 15.16 14.25
CA GLY A 23 -21.26 16.43 14.19
C GLY A 23 -21.90 17.52 13.31
N ASN A 24 -23.06 17.26 12.69
CA ASN A 24 -23.70 18.23 11.80
C ASN A 24 -24.21 19.45 12.58
N THR A 25 -24.09 20.64 11.99
CA THR A 25 -24.60 21.88 12.59
C THR A 25 -26.13 21.84 12.67
N LEU A 26 -26.66 22.17 13.84
CA LEU A 26 -28.10 22.20 14.07
C LEU A 26 -28.62 23.63 13.91
N PRO A 27 -29.84 23.81 13.38
CA PRO A 27 -30.44 25.13 13.24
C PRO A 27 -30.60 25.76 14.63
N ALA A 28 -29.87 26.86 14.87
CA ALA A 28 -29.88 27.57 16.13
C ALA A 28 -31.30 28.08 16.42
N ALA A 29 -31.87 27.65 17.55
CA ALA A 29 -33.12 28.22 18.03
C ALA A 29 -32.91 29.72 18.31
N ALA A 30 -33.67 30.58 17.64
CA ALA A 30 -33.63 32.01 17.85
C ALA A 30 -34.01 32.33 19.31
N ALA A 31 -33.01 32.64 20.13
CA ALA A 31 -33.25 33.18 21.46
C ALA A 31 -33.92 34.54 21.32
N ALA A 32 -35.10 34.69 21.92
CA ALA A 32 -35.80 35.96 22.03
C ALA A 32 -34.90 36.98 22.75
N ALA A 33 -34.55 38.06 22.05
CA ALA A 33 -33.79 39.16 22.61
C ALA A 33 -34.71 40.02 23.53
N PRO A 34 -34.21 40.53 24.67
CA PRO A 34 -34.94 41.49 25.49
C PRO A 34 -35.05 42.84 24.76
N ALA A 35 -36.20 43.49 24.90
CA ALA A 35 -36.52 44.78 24.28
C ALA A 35 -35.59 45.90 24.78
N PRO A 36 -34.95 46.68 23.89
CA PRO A 36 -34.28 47.90 24.29
C PRO A 36 -35.25 49.09 24.28
N ALA A 37 -35.21 49.87 25.35
CA ALA A 37 -35.89 51.15 25.48
C ALA A 37 -35.40 52.15 24.41
N SER A 38 -36.34 52.93 23.87
CA SER A 38 -36.08 54.00 22.91
C SER A 38 -35.32 55.17 23.53
N PRO A 39 -34.42 55.80 22.75
CA PRO A 39 -34.32 57.25 22.74
C PRO A 39 -34.75 57.79 21.38
N ALA A 40 -35.53 58.86 21.44
CA ALA A 40 -35.92 59.67 20.31
C ALA A 40 -34.73 60.48 19.78
N GLY A 41 -34.66 60.67 18.45
CA GLY A 41 -34.01 61.85 17.88
C GLY A 41 -33.14 61.60 16.65
N ALA A 42 -33.41 62.40 15.62
CA ALA A 42 -32.58 62.75 14.48
C ALA A 42 -32.44 61.71 13.35
N GLY A 43 -33.28 61.88 12.33
CA GLY A 43 -33.12 61.22 11.04
C GLY A 43 -32.00 61.83 10.22
N VAL A 44 -31.06 61.02 9.77
CA VAL A 44 -30.27 61.20 8.54
C VAL A 44 -29.94 59.81 7.97
N GLN A 45 -30.31 59.59 6.70
CA GLN A 45 -29.90 58.56 5.72
C GLN A 45 -29.62 57.12 6.19
N ARG A 46 -30.70 56.35 6.36
CA ARG A 46 -30.72 54.90 6.62
C ARG A 46 -30.37 53.99 5.42
N ARG A 47 -30.06 54.53 4.24
CA ARG A 47 -29.95 53.74 2.99
C ARG A 47 -28.54 53.17 2.71
N HIS A 48 -27.49 53.71 3.33
CA HIS A 48 -26.11 53.26 3.07
C HIS A 48 -25.58 52.20 4.06
N VAL A 49 -26.18 52.09 5.25
CA VAL A 49 -25.73 51.14 6.29
C VAL A 49 -26.23 49.70 6.03
N MET A 50 -27.41 49.53 5.43
CA MET A 50 -27.91 48.20 5.03
C MET A 50 -27.16 47.61 3.83
N ILE A 51 -26.58 48.44 2.96
CA ILE A 51 -25.79 47.98 1.80
C ILE A 51 -24.39 47.56 2.27
N ALA A 52 -23.78 48.27 3.23
CA ALA A 52 -22.48 47.90 3.78
C ALA A 52 -22.51 46.57 4.56
N GLY A 53 -23.57 46.31 5.35
CA GLY A 53 -23.71 45.05 6.10
C GLY A 53 -24.01 43.83 5.22
N GLY A 54 -24.85 44.01 4.18
CA GLY A 54 -25.16 42.93 3.22
C GLY A 54 -23.98 42.58 2.32
N VAL A 55 -23.23 43.58 1.84
CA VAL A 55 -22.01 43.34 1.05
C VAL A 55 -20.93 42.66 1.89
N LEU A 56 -20.75 43.05 3.16
CA LEU A 56 -19.78 42.41 4.05
C LEU A 56 -20.15 40.95 4.34
N ALA A 57 -21.43 40.64 4.60
CA ALA A 57 -21.88 39.26 4.83
C ALA A 57 -21.73 38.37 3.57
N VAL A 58 -22.05 38.89 2.38
CA VAL A 58 -21.85 38.17 1.12
C VAL A 58 -20.37 37.98 0.81
N VAL A 59 -19.50 38.96 1.09
CA VAL A 59 -18.04 38.84 0.92
C VAL A 59 -17.45 37.84 1.92
N ILE A 60 -17.96 37.73 3.15
CA ILE A 60 -17.51 36.73 4.13
C ILE A 60 -17.96 35.33 3.71
N VAL A 61 -19.20 35.15 3.24
CA VAL A 61 -19.69 33.84 2.77
C VAL A 61 -19.01 33.42 1.47
N ALA A 62 -18.86 34.34 0.51
CA ALA A 62 -18.15 34.09 -0.74
C ALA A 62 -16.65 33.88 -0.51
N GLY A 63 -16.03 34.66 0.36
CA GLY A 63 -14.62 34.52 0.75
C GLY A 63 -14.35 33.24 1.54
N GLY A 64 -15.27 32.83 2.41
CA GLY A 64 -15.20 31.54 3.11
C GLY A 64 -15.36 30.35 2.16
N ALA A 65 -16.28 30.42 1.20
CA ALA A 65 -16.44 29.40 0.17
C ALA A 65 -15.20 29.31 -0.77
N LEU A 66 -14.61 30.45 -1.14
CA LEU A 66 -13.37 30.51 -1.91
C LEU A 66 -12.15 29.99 -1.12
N ALA A 67 -12.06 30.28 0.18
CA ALA A 67 -10.99 29.75 1.04
C ALA A 67 -11.09 28.22 1.23
N TRP A 68 -12.31 27.67 1.30
CA TRP A 68 -12.55 26.23 1.40
C TRP A 68 -12.18 25.50 0.10
N LEU A 69 -12.41 26.12 -1.07
CA LEU A 69 -11.97 25.60 -2.37
C LEU A 69 -10.44 25.60 -2.54
N LEU A 70 -9.73 26.43 -1.77
CA LEU A 70 -8.27 26.53 -1.79
C LEU A 70 -7.59 25.72 -0.68
N ALA A 71 -8.35 25.07 0.21
CA ALA A 71 -7.81 24.28 1.31
C ALA A 71 -7.19 22.97 0.79
N PRO A 72 -6.08 22.51 1.40
CA PRO A 72 -5.53 21.19 1.12
C PRO A 72 -6.54 20.10 1.46
N GLU A 73 -6.55 19.05 0.65
CA GLU A 73 -7.43 17.91 0.85
C GLU A 73 -7.15 17.23 2.19
N ALA A 74 -8.19 17.11 3.01
CA ALA A 74 -8.10 16.41 4.29
C ALA A 74 -7.81 14.92 4.09
N ALA A 75 -6.99 14.33 4.96
CA ALA A 75 -6.80 12.90 5.00
C ALA A 75 -8.09 12.22 5.49
N SER A 76 -8.62 11.32 4.68
CA SER A 76 -9.88 10.63 4.91
C SER A 76 -9.91 9.34 4.11
N ALA A 77 -10.84 8.44 4.45
CA ALA A 77 -11.06 7.25 3.65
C ALA A 77 -11.38 7.60 2.17
N SER A 78 -12.22 8.61 1.93
CA SER A 78 -12.57 9.03 0.56
C SER A 78 -11.40 9.61 -0.23
N SER A 79 -10.58 10.46 0.40
CA SER A 79 -9.44 11.07 -0.29
C SER A 79 -8.37 10.02 -0.63
N PHE A 80 -8.12 9.08 0.27
CA PHE A 80 -7.15 8.00 0.04
C PHE A 80 -7.64 6.97 -0.96
N SER A 81 -8.91 6.55 -0.88
CA SER A 81 -9.49 5.62 -1.88
C SER A 81 -9.40 6.20 -3.28
N ARG A 82 -9.78 7.47 -3.46
CA ARG A 82 -9.67 8.17 -4.76
C ARG A 82 -8.24 8.21 -5.27
N ALA A 83 -7.27 8.53 -4.41
CA ALA A 83 -5.85 8.59 -4.79
C ALA A 83 -5.33 7.23 -5.27
N ILE A 84 -5.69 6.16 -4.56
CA ILE A 84 -5.30 4.78 -4.88
C ILE A 84 -6.00 4.31 -6.16
N ASP A 85 -7.31 4.53 -6.28
CA ASP A 85 -8.08 4.17 -7.48
C ASP A 85 -7.52 4.90 -8.72
N ALA A 86 -7.20 6.19 -8.60
CA ALA A 86 -6.59 6.96 -9.69
C ALA A 86 -5.22 6.42 -10.08
N HIS A 87 -4.38 6.07 -9.11
CA HIS A 87 -3.08 5.46 -9.35
C HIS A 87 -3.20 4.11 -10.07
N LEU A 88 -4.05 3.20 -9.59
CA LEU A 88 -4.24 1.87 -10.19
C LEU A 88 -4.96 1.92 -11.54
N ALA A 89 -5.73 2.98 -11.82
CA ALA A 89 -6.28 3.22 -13.14
C ALA A 89 -5.21 3.70 -14.13
N ALA A 90 -4.33 4.62 -13.70
CA ALA A 90 -3.30 5.23 -14.54
C ALA A 90 -2.08 4.31 -14.78
N ASP A 91 -1.67 3.53 -13.79
CA ASP A 91 -0.51 2.63 -13.86
C ASP A 91 -0.95 1.19 -14.15
N GLU A 92 -0.86 0.82 -15.43
CA GLU A 92 -1.16 -0.54 -15.88
C GLU A 92 -0.20 -1.59 -15.31
N ALA A 93 1.08 -1.26 -15.10
CA ALA A 93 2.05 -2.21 -14.58
C ALA A 93 1.79 -2.53 -13.09
N ALA A 94 1.49 -1.50 -12.29
CA ALA A 94 1.08 -1.68 -10.90
C ALA A 94 -0.21 -2.50 -10.78
N ARG A 95 -1.19 -2.21 -11.63
CA ARG A 95 -2.46 -2.97 -11.67
C ARG A 95 -2.25 -4.42 -12.12
N ASP A 96 -1.47 -4.66 -13.15
CA ASP A 96 -1.17 -6.00 -13.66
C ASP A 96 -0.48 -6.88 -12.62
N LYS A 97 0.40 -6.29 -11.80
CA LYS A 97 1.09 -7.00 -10.72
C LYS A 97 0.11 -7.58 -9.70
N LEU A 98 -1.04 -6.93 -9.51
CA LEU A 98 -2.10 -7.38 -8.60
C LEU A 98 -3.06 -8.37 -9.28
N LEU A 99 -3.35 -8.15 -10.57
CA LEU A 99 -4.45 -8.82 -11.26
C LEU A 99 -4.04 -9.97 -12.19
N CYS A 100 -2.76 -10.10 -12.50
CA CYS A 100 -2.31 -11.00 -13.56
C CYS A 100 -1.31 -12.04 -13.04
N LEU A 101 -1.54 -13.27 -13.46
CA LEU A 101 -0.70 -14.41 -13.17
C LEU A 101 0.42 -14.49 -14.21
N THR A 102 1.65 -14.68 -13.71
CA THR A 102 2.88 -14.77 -14.51
C THR A 102 3.67 -16.06 -14.23
N ASN A 103 3.08 -16.99 -13.49
CA ASN A 103 3.73 -18.24 -13.06
C ASN A 103 3.90 -19.28 -14.17
N LEU A 104 3.30 -19.08 -15.34
CA LEU A 104 3.43 -19.95 -16.51
C LEU A 104 3.48 -19.10 -17.79
N PRO A 105 4.06 -19.64 -18.88
CA PRO A 105 4.07 -18.98 -20.18
C PRO A 105 2.71 -19.15 -20.87
N TYR A 106 1.69 -18.43 -20.39
CA TYR A 106 0.29 -18.57 -20.82
C TYR A 106 0.06 -18.25 -22.30
N GLN A 107 0.93 -17.46 -22.91
CA GLN A 107 0.88 -17.12 -24.34
C GLN A 107 1.26 -18.26 -25.27
N LYS A 108 1.89 -19.34 -24.79
CA LYS A 108 2.25 -20.47 -25.63
C LYS A 108 0.99 -21.21 -26.07
N GLU A 109 0.96 -21.60 -27.35
CA GLU A 109 -0.14 -22.39 -27.89
C GLU A 109 -0.24 -23.76 -27.23
N GLU A 110 0.90 -24.32 -26.82
CA GLU A 110 0.98 -25.57 -26.08
C GLU A 110 1.87 -25.43 -24.86
N ILE A 111 1.39 -25.91 -23.72
CA ILE A 111 2.17 -26.10 -22.50
C ILE A 111 2.32 -27.60 -22.27
N ARG A 112 3.56 -28.07 -22.20
CA ARG A 112 3.91 -29.47 -21.94
C ARG A 112 4.34 -29.61 -20.50
N VAL A 113 3.71 -30.53 -19.77
CA VAL A 113 3.96 -30.75 -18.35
C VAL A 113 4.29 -32.21 -18.13
N ALA A 114 5.37 -32.49 -17.42
CA ALA A 114 5.74 -33.86 -17.10
C ALA A 114 4.69 -34.52 -16.20
N SER A 115 4.48 -35.83 -16.35
CA SER A 115 3.49 -36.59 -15.55
C SER A 115 3.69 -36.47 -14.03
N TYR A 116 4.92 -36.30 -13.56
CA TYR A 116 5.24 -36.16 -12.13
C TYR A 116 4.99 -34.76 -11.57
N ASP A 117 4.81 -33.71 -12.38
CA ASP A 117 4.53 -32.34 -11.91
C ASP A 117 3.03 -32.17 -11.63
N SER A 118 2.59 -32.71 -10.49
CA SER A 118 1.19 -32.67 -10.07
C SER A 118 0.67 -31.24 -9.82
N SER A 119 1.51 -30.34 -9.30
CA SER A 119 1.13 -28.96 -8.99
C SER A 119 0.78 -28.18 -10.26
N THR A 120 1.63 -28.23 -11.28
CA THR A 120 1.36 -27.53 -12.54
C THR A 120 0.18 -28.15 -13.28
N ARG A 121 0.01 -29.49 -13.22
CA ARG A 121 -1.16 -30.16 -13.81
C ARG A 121 -2.46 -29.76 -13.13
N GLN A 122 -2.52 -29.78 -11.79
CA GLN A 122 -3.71 -29.36 -11.04
C GLN A 122 -4.12 -27.92 -11.38
N TRP A 123 -3.13 -27.03 -11.53
CA TRP A 123 -3.40 -25.66 -11.96
C TRP A 123 -3.94 -25.58 -13.38
N LEU A 124 -3.32 -26.26 -14.35
CA LEU A 124 -3.82 -26.29 -15.72
C LEU A 124 -5.20 -26.94 -15.82
N ASP A 125 -5.50 -27.96 -15.01
CA ASP A 125 -6.82 -28.59 -14.95
C ASP A 125 -7.90 -27.61 -14.47
N ILE A 126 -7.60 -26.71 -13.53
CA ILE A 126 -8.49 -25.59 -13.16
C ILE A 126 -8.76 -24.70 -14.38
N LEU A 127 -7.72 -24.38 -15.15
CA LEU A 127 -7.84 -23.55 -16.34
C LEU A 127 -8.61 -24.25 -17.48
N VAL A 128 -8.49 -25.58 -17.59
CA VAL A 128 -9.30 -26.41 -18.50
C VAL A 128 -10.77 -26.36 -18.10
N ARG A 129 -11.08 -26.59 -16.82
CA ARG A 129 -12.46 -26.47 -16.31
C ARG A 129 -13.05 -25.07 -16.50
N SER A 130 -12.20 -24.05 -16.49
CA SER A 130 -12.57 -22.66 -16.76
C SER A 130 -12.63 -22.31 -18.26
N GLY A 131 -12.35 -23.28 -19.15
CA GLY A 131 -12.45 -23.15 -20.61
C GLY A 131 -11.28 -22.41 -21.28
N LEU A 132 -10.19 -22.15 -20.56
CA LEU A 132 -9.02 -21.44 -21.09
C LEU A 132 -8.06 -22.36 -21.85
N TYR A 133 -8.03 -23.64 -21.50
CA TYR A 133 -7.25 -24.68 -22.17
C TYR A 133 -8.14 -25.86 -22.55
N ALA A 134 -7.75 -26.59 -23.60
CA ALA A 134 -8.35 -27.88 -23.91
C ALA A 134 -7.87 -28.96 -22.93
N ALA A 135 -8.67 -30.02 -22.76
CA ALA A 135 -8.30 -31.18 -21.95
C ALA A 135 -6.94 -31.75 -22.41
N PRO A 136 -6.07 -32.16 -21.47
CA PRO A 136 -4.72 -32.55 -21.82
C PRO A 136 -4.71 -33.86 -22.60
N VAL A 137 -3.79 -33.96 -23.56
CA VAL A 137 -3.48 -35.21 -24.25
C VAL A 137 -2.17 -35.76 -23.69
N GLU A 138 -2.19 -37.01 -23.26
CA GLU A 138 -0.97 -37.71 -22.86
C GLU A 138 -0.15 -38.06 -24.11
N GLN A 139 1.09 -37.60 -24.15
CA GLN A 139 2.06 -37.89 -25.19
C GLN A 139 3.30 -38.49 -24.55
N SER A 140 3.80 -39.57 -25.16
CA SER A 140 5.12 -40.09 -24.83
C SER A 140 6.17 -39.24 -25.53
N SER A 141 7.10 -38.65 -24.76
CA SER A 141 8.23 -37.91 -25.29
C SER A 141 9.54 -38.58 -24.86
N GLY A 142 10.49 -38.72 -25.78
CA GLY A 142 11.79 -39.36 -25.53
C GLY A 142 11.86 -40.78 -26.10
N GLY A 143 12.97 -41.09 -26.76
CA GLY A 143 13.17 -42.38 -27.43
C GLY A 143 13.25 -43.55 -26.44
N TRP A 144 14.44 -43.85 -25.95
CA TRP A 144 14.70 -45.10 -25.22
C TRP A 144 14.28 -45.01 -23.74
N VAL A 145 13.95 -43.80 -23.28
CA VAL A 145 13.40 -43.49 -21.95
C VAL A 145 12.16 -42.62 -22.16
N ALA A 146 11.08 -43.25 -22.61
CA ALA A 146 9.79 -42.60 -22.82
C ALA A 146 9.28 -42.00 -21.49
N GLN A 147 9.16 -40.67 -21.42
CA GLN A 147 8.49 -39.99 -20.33
C GLN A 147 7.13 -39.49 -20.79
N SER A 148 6.07 -39.92 -20.09
CA SER A 148 4.72 -39.39 -20.31
C SER A 148 4.67 -37.90 -19.95
N GLN A 149 4.22 -37.10 -20.90
CA GLN A 149 3.95 -35.68 -20.76
C GLN A 149 2.49 -35.40 -21.10
N PHE A 150 1.89 -34.43 -20.41
CA PHE A 150 0.57 -33.90 -20.70
C PHE A 150 0.70 -32.61 -21.50
N VAL A 151 0.02 -32.54 -22.64
CA VAL A 151 0.02 -31.37 -23.52
C VAL A 151 -1.31 -30.64 -23.38
N TYR A 152 -1.26 -29.39 -22.94
CA TYR A 152 -2.41 -28.51 -22.79
C TYR A 152 -2.39 -27.48 -23.91
N ALA A 153 -3.43 -27.46 -24.75
CA ALA A 153 -3.55 -26.52 -25.84
C ALA A 153 -4.38 -25.29 -25.43
N LEU A 154 -3.87 -24.09 -25.71
CA LEU A 154 -4.53 -22.84 -25.40
C LEU A 154 -5.80 -22.66 -26.25
N ALA A 155 -6.96 -22.53 -25.60
CA ALA A 155 -8.23 -22.36 -26.27
C ALA A 155 -8.49 -20.88 -26.63
N ALA A 156 -9.46 -20.62 -27.53
CA ALA A 156 -9.81 -19.25 -27.92
C ALA A 156 -10.23 -18.34 -26.73
N PRO A 157 -11.03 -18.81 -25.74
CA PRO A 157 -11.29 -18.03 -24.53
C PRO A 157 -10.02 -17.75 -23.72
N GLY A 158 -9.07 -18.69 -23.71
CA GLY A 158 -7.73 -18.53 -23.15
C GLY A 158 -6.98 -17.38 -23.78
N LYS A 159 -6.85 -17.38 -25.12
CA LYS A 159 -6.20 -16.31 -25.88
C LYS A 159 -6.83 -14.94 -25.59
N ALA A 160 -8.16 -14.87 -25.48
CA ALA A 160 -8.89 -13.63 -25.19
C ALA A 160 -8.72 -13.14 -23.73
N ALA A 161 -8.34 -14.01 -22.81
CA ALA A 161 -8.11 -13.67 -21.40
C ALA A 161 -6.68 -13.16 -21.11
N LEU A 162 -5.79 -13.22 -22.10
CA LEU A 162 -4.41 -12.76 -21.95
C LEU A 162 -4.30 -11.23 -22.09
N ARG A 163 -3.39 -10.66 -21.30
CA ARG A 163 -2.87 -9.31 -21.49
C ARG A 163 -1.36 -9.43 -21.69
N GLY A 164 -0.93 -9.40 -22.94
CA GLY A 164 0.44 -9.77 -23.30
C GLY A 164 0.70 -11.26 -23.02
N ASP A 165 1.69 -11.54 -22.18
CA ASP A 165 2.07 -12.89 -21.75
C ASP A 165 1.43 -13.34 -20.43
N LYS A 166 0.58 -12.50 -19.82
CA LYS A 166 0.00 -12.73 -18.50
C LYS A 166 -1.46 -13.13 -18.60
N LEU A 167 -1.91 -13.97 -17.66
CA LEU A 167 -3.31 -14.34 -17.52
C LEU A 167 -3.98 -13.49 -16.43
N CYS A 168 -4.91 -12.60 -16.81
CA CYS A 168 -5.50 -11.65 -15.88
C CYS A 168 -6.90 -12.07 -15.42
N VAL A 169 -7.19 -11.90 -14.13
CA VAL A 169 -8.48 -12.27 -13.53
C VAL A 169 -9.54 -11.18 -13.64
N ALA A 170 -9.13 -9.94 -13.90
CA ALA A 170 -10.00 -8.78 -14.03
C ALA A 170 -9.35 -7.68 -14.90
N LYS A 171 -10.14 -6.70 -15.34
CA LYS A 171 -9.60 -5.50 -16.00
C LYS A 171 -9.18 -4.43 -15.00
N GLY A 172 -9.84 -4.36 -13.84
CA GLY A 172 -9.60 -3.34 -12.85
C GLY A 172 -9.77 -3.81 -11.41
N VAL A 173 -9.46 -2.90 -10.51
CA VAL A 173 -9.71 -2.99 -9.07
C VAL A 173 -10.22 -1.65 -8.59
N LYS A 174 -10.94 -1.68 -7.48
CA LYS A 174 -11.28 -0.48 -6.71
C LYS A 174 -11.07 -0.70 -5.23
N VAL A 175 -10.82 0.35 -4.49
CA VAL A 175 -10.72 0.30 -3.03
C VAL A 175 -12.09 0.01 -2.42
N ALA A 176 -12.19 -1.07 -1.64
CA ALA A 176 -13.37 -1.36 -0.81
C ALA A 176 -13.21 -0.82 0.61
N LYS A 177 -12.00 -0.87 1.16
CA LYS A 177 -11.67 -0.36 2.49
C LYS A 177 -10.27 0.21 2.49
N VAL A 178 -10.06 1.33 3.18
CA VAL A 178 -8.74 1.93 3.39
C VAL A 178 -8.58 2.38 4.84
N SER A 179 -7.34 2.35 5.32
CA SER A 179 -6.94 2.76 6.68
C SER A 179 -5.55 3.40 6.63
N GLY A 180 -5.12 4.04 7.72
CA GLY A 180 -3.84 4.76 7.82
C GLY A 180 -3.93 6.27 7.53
N TYR A 181 -5.14 6.78 7.22
CA TYR A 181 -5.39 8.22 7.06
C TYR A 181 -5.39 8.99 8.39
N ASP A 182 -5.44 8.29 9.52
CA ASP A 182 -5.23 8.81 10.88
C ASP A 182 -3.74 8.96 11.23
N GLN A 183 -2.84 8.37 10.43
CA GLN A 183 -1.40 8.34 10.66
C GLN A 183 -0.63 9.23 9.68
N VAL A 184 -1.16 10.42 9.41
CA VAL A 184 -0.47 11.42 8.60
C VAL A 184 0.74 11.96 9.38
N ARG A 185 1.88 12.03 8.70
CA ARG A 185 3.13 12.54 9.24
C ARG A 185 3.68 13.63 8.36
N ASP A 186 4.34 14.59 8.98
CA ASP A 186 5.09 15.62 8.26
C ASP A 186 6.49 15.10 7.95
N LEU A 187 6.80 15.00 6.67
CA LEU A 187 8.15 14.76 6.15
C LEU A 187 8.59 16.04 5.44
N GLY A 188 9.18 16.95 6.23
CA GLY A 188 9.54 18.28 5.76
C GLY A 188 8.34 19.20 5.61
N ALA A 189 8.13 19.70 4.39
CA ALA A 189 6.96 20.50 4.01
C ALA A 189 5.81 19.63 3.46
N GLN A 190 6.02 18.31 3.36
CA GLN A 190 5.10 17.40 2.71
C GLN A 190 4.40 16.52 3.73
N HIS A 191 3.07 16.48 3.69
CA HIS A 191 2.28 15.55 4.49
C HIS A 191 2.27 14.20 3.78
N VAL A 192 2.60 13.13 4.50
CA VAL A 192 2.63 11.77 3.95
C VAL A 192 1.91 10.79 4.87
N ALA A 193 1.46 9.67 4.32
CA ALA A 193 0.84 8.60 5.08
C ALA A 193 1.09 7.24 4.41
N MET A 194 1.05 6.17 5.20
CA MET A 194 1.01 4.81 4.68
C MET A 194 -0.42 4.31 4.71
N ALA A 195 -1.03 4.14 3.54
CA ALA A 195 -2.36 3.56 3.46
C ALA A 195 -2.29 2.05 3.37
N LYS A 196 -3.17 1.39 4.12
CA LYS A 196 -3.48 -0.03 3.95
C LYS A 196 -4.86 -0.14 3.30
N ALA A 197 -4.94 -0.68 2.09
CA ALA A 197 -6.16 -0.78 1.32
C ALA A 197 -6.52 -2.23 0.97
N THR A 198 -7.79 -2.58 1.16
CA THR A 198 -8.39 -3.81 0.65
C THR A 198 -9.11 -3.48 -0.64
N LEU A 199 -8.76 -4.18 -1.70
CA LEU A 199 -9.30 -3.97 -3.04
C LEU A 199 -10.37 -5.00 -3.37
N VAL A 200 -11.25 -4.65 -4.31
CA VAL A 200 -12.18 -5.58 -4.93
C VAL A 200 -12.05 -5.48 -6.44
N LEU A 201 -12.20 -6.61 -7.11
CA LEU A 201 -12.13 -6.69 -8.57
C LEU A 201 -13.25 -5.86 -9.21
N THR A 202 -12.91 -5.14 -10.27
CA THR A 202 -13.88 -4.52 -11.19
C THR A 202 -13.70 -5.12 -12.57
N ASP A 203 -14.81 -5.34 -13.28
CA ASP A 203 -14.79 -6.00 -14.59
C ASP A 203 -14.06 -7.36 -14.53
N GLU A 204 -14.51 -8.21 -13.61
CA GLU A 204 -14.00 -9.56 -13.44
C GLU A 204 -14.10 -10.35 -14.75
N ALA A 205 -13.04 -11.07 -15.10
CA ALA A 205 -13.00 -11.84 -16.32
C ALA A 205 -14.06 -12.96 -16.28
N ALA A 206 -14.79 -13.13 -17.39
CA ALA A 206 -15.92 -14.07 -17.45
C ALA A 206 -15.53 -15.52 -17.09
N TRP A 207 -14.29 -15.92 -17.36
CA TRP A 207 -13.76 -17.25 -17.01
C TRP A 207 -13.60 -17.42 -15.50
N VAL A 208 -13.29 -16.35 -14.76
CA VAL A 208 -13.17 -16.37 -13.30
C VAL A 208 -14.54 -16.34 -12.65
N ALA A 209 -15.41 -15.43 -13.11
CA ALA A 209 -16.76 -15.26 -12.56
C ALA A 209 -17.62 -16.54 -12.67
N LYS A 210 -17.38 -17.37 -13.69
CA LYS A 210 -18.10 -18.63 -13.93
C LYS A 210 -17.39 -19.87 -13.38
N SER A 211 -16.16 -19.74 -12.89
CA SER A 211 -15.38 -20.89 -12.44
C SER A 211 -15.85 -21.37 -11.07
N ALA A 212 -16.04 -22.69 -10.94
CA ALA A 212 -16.24 -23.33 -9.63
C ALA A 212 -15.01 -23.18 -8.71
N ASP A 213 -13.84 -22.96 -9.30
CA ASP A 213 -12.55 -22.84 -8.61
C ASP A 213 -12.16 -21.38 -8.35
N ARG A 214 -13.12 -20.44 -8.42
CA ARG A 214 -12.87 -18.99 -8.28
C ARG A 214 -11.99 -18.63 -7.07
N ALA A 215 -12.27 -19.20 -5.90
CA ALA A 215 -11.49 -18.91 -4.69
C ALA A 215 -10.02 -19.36 -4.82
N LEU A 216 -9.77 -20.53 -5.41
CA LEU A 216 -8.42 -21.06 -5.64
C LEU A 216 -7.66 -20.23 -6.67
N ILE A 217 -8.35 -19.75 -7.70
CA ILE A 217 -7.77 -18.84 -8.71
C ILE A 217 -7.31 -17.54 -8.04
N LEU A 218 -8.14 -16.93 -7.20
CA LEU A 218 -7.80 -15.67 -6.52
C LEU A 218 -6.67 -15.83 -5.51
N GLN A 219 -6.61 -16.95 -4.79
CA GLN A 219 -5.50 -17.28 -3.89
C GLN A 219 -4.14 -17.41 -4.61
N ARG A 220 -4.15 -17.61 -5.94
CA ARG A 220 -2.93 -17.72 -6.74
C ARG A 220 -2.36 -16.38 -7.18
N LEU A 221 -3.10 -15.29 -6.99
CA LEU A 221 -2.58 -13.94 -7.26
C LEU A 221 -1.38 -13.66 -6.34
N PRO A 222 -0.42 -12.83 -6.78
CA PRO A 222 0.75 -12.47 -5.97
C PRO A 222 0.37 -11.93 -4.58
N ASP A 223 -0.69 -11.13 -4.52
CA ASP A 223 -1.31 -10.59 -3.31
C ASP A 223 -2.73 -11.19 -3.18
N GLY A 224 -2.80 -12.47 -2.79
CA GLY A 224 -4.00 -13.32 -2.87
C GLY A 224 -5.24 -12.83 -2.10
N ASP A 225 -5.11 -11.85 -1.22
CA ASP A 225 -6.19 -11.17 -0.49
C ASP A 225 -6.56 -9.79 -1.08
N LEU A 226 -5.91 -9.39 -2.17
CA LEU A 226 -6.04 -8.06 -2.79
C LEU A 226 -5.82 -6.92 -1.78
N GLU A 227 -4.89 -7.13 -0.83
CA GLU A 227 -4.49 -6.15 0.15
C GLU A 227 -3.18 -5.48 -0.26
N VAL A 228 -3.17 -4.14 -0.31
CA VAL A 228 -1.98 -3.38 -0.69
C VAL A 228 -1.62 -2.35 0.36
N ARG A 229 -0.31 -2.11 0.50
CA ARG A 229 0.23 -1.01 1.30
C ARG A 229 0.90 -0.02 0.37
N LEU A 230 0.32 1.18 0.30
CA LEU A 230 0.74 2.21 -0.63
C LEU A 230 1.12 3.46 0.15
N PRO A 231 2.25 4.09 -0.15
CA PRO A 231 2.57 5.39 0.40
C PRO A 231 1.87 6.50 -0.36
N LEU A 232 1.31 7.45 0.38
CA LEU A 232 0.66 8.61 -0.18
C LEU A 232 1.33 9.89 0.32
N ALA A 233 1.33 10.90 -0.52
CA ALA A 233 1.69 12.26 -0.16
C ALA A 233 0.63 13.25 -0.62
N LEU A 234 0.52 14.36 0.11
CA LEU A 234 -0.26 15.51 -0.30
C LEU A 234 0.55 16.34 -1.31
N VAL A 235 0.27 16.17 -2.59
CA VAL A 235 0.92 16.87 -3.71
C VAL A 235 -0.13 17.74 -4.40
N ASP A 236 0.20 19.02 -4.62
CA ASP A 236 -0.72 20.00 -5.19
C ASP A 236 -2.09 20.03 -4.51
N LYS A 237 -2.06 19.99 -3.16
CA LYS A 237 -3.26 19.98 -2.30
C LYS A 237 -4.13 18.72 -2.43
N GLN A 238 -3.69 17.69 -3.12
CA GLN A 238 -4.41 16.43 -3.26
C GLN A 238 -3.56 15.24 -2.83
N TRP A 239 -4.18 14.25 -2.19
CA TRP A 239 -3.50 13.00 -1.88
C TRP A 239 -3.23 12.22 -3.16
N GLN A 240 -2.00 11.75 -3.31
CA GLN A 240 -1.54 10.97 -4.46
C GLN A 240 -0.66 9.83 -3.96
N VAL A 241 -0.76 8.66 -4.59
CA VAL A 241 0.19 7.56 -4.36
C VAL A 241 1.54 7.99 -4.93
N ILE A 242 2.59 7.85 -4.14
CA ILE A 242 3.96 8.15 -4.53
C ILE A 242 4.76 6.86 -4.62
N ASP A 243 5.88 6.88 -5.35
CA ASP A 243 6.81 5.75 -5.34
C ASP A 243 7.82 5.87 -4.18
N GLU A 244 8.62 4.82 -3.99
CA GLU A 244 9.63 4.77 -2.92
C GLU A 244 10.75 5.81 -3.14
N ALA A 245 11.08 6.15 -4.39
CA ALA A 245 12.06 7.18 -4.71
C ALA A 245 11.55 8.56 -4.31
N GLN A 246 10.30 8.89 -4.61
CA GLN A 246 9.61 10.11 -4.21
C GLN A 246 9.46 10.19 -2.69
N MET A 247 9.16 9.07 -2.01
CA MET A 247 9.15 9.04 -0.54
C MET A 247 10.53 9.34 0.03
N SER A 248 11.59 8.74 -0.53
CA SER A 248 12.96 8.99 -0.09
C SER A 248 13.38 10.44 -0.33
N GLN A 249 12.95 11.05 -1.43
CA GLN A 249 13.19 12.47 -1.72
C GLN A 249 12.46 13.39 -0.74
N ALA A 250 11.19 13.10 -0.42
CA ALA A 250 10.43 13.85 0.58
C ALA A 250 11.07 13.76 1.99
N ALA A 251 11.65 12.60 2.33
CA ALA A 251 12.44 12.46 3.55
C ALA A 251 13.71 13.30 3.54
N MET A 252 14.42 13.37 2.40
CA MET A 252 15.63 14.18 2.28
C MET A 252 15.36 15.69 2.31
N THR A 253 14.31 16.17 1.66
CA THR A 253 13.95 17.61 1.69
C THR A 253 13.55 18.07 3.08
N GLY A 254 12.89 17.22 3.87
CA GLY A 254 12.55 17.51 5.26
C GLY A 254 13.73 17.61 6.23
N VAL A 255 14.85 16.95 5.91
CA VAL A 255 16.11 17.04 6.68
C VAL A 255 16.89 18.30 6.29
N ILE A 256 16.91 18.68 5.01
CA ILE A 256 17.62 19.87 4.52
C ILE A 256 16.90 21.16 4.94
N GLY A 257 15.56 21.17 4.99
CA GLY A 257 14.78 22.34 5.37
C GLY A 257 14.86 22.73 6.86
N LYS A 258 15.39 21.86 7.72
CA LYS A 258 15.49 22.09 9.18
C LYS A 258 16.91 22.25 9.71
N ALA A 259 17.94 22.18 8.88
CA ALA A 259 19.33 22.38 9.32
C ALA A 259 20.00 23.52 8.54
N PRO A 260 20.67 24.49 9.21
CA PRO A 260 21.58 25.38 8.50
C PRO A 260 22.69 24.52 7.89
N ALA A 261 23.06 24.83 6.65
CA ALA A 261 24.04 24.11 5.87
C ALA A 261 25.37 23.97 6.64
N VAL A 262 25.61 22.80 7.22
CA VAL A 262 26.95 22.36 7.63
C VAL A 262 27.20 21.04 6.92
N GLN A 263 27.97 21.14 5.84
CA GLN A 263 28.48 20.03 5.07
C GLN A 263 29.32 19.12 5.98
N GLY A 264 28.92 17.87 6.10
CA GLY A 264 29.69 16.84 6.78
C GLY A 264 29.39 15.49 6.15
N ALA A 265 30.29 15.02 5.30
CA ALA A 265 30.20 13.75 4.56
C ALA A 265 30.01 12.51 5.46
N GLY A 266 30.18 12.63 6.78
CA GLY A 266 29.99 11.53 7.74
C GLY A 266 28.58 11.37 8.31
N MET A 267 27.65 12.32 8.10
CA MET A 267 26.28 12.20 8.64
C MET A 267 25.32 11.46 7.69
N LEU A 268 25.55 11.53 6.37
CA LEU A 268 24.75 10.82 5.37
C LEU A 268 24.87 9.29 5.48
N ASP A 269 26.06 8.77 5.78
CA ASP A 269 26.24 7.33 5.97
C ASP A 269 25.66 6.82 7.31
N LYS A 270 25.58 7.68 8.33
CA LYS A 270 24.83 7.40 9.56
C LYS A 270 23.31 7.51 9.38
N LEU A 271 22.85 8.22 8.35
CA LEU A 271 21.43 8.37 8.04
C LEU A 271 20.91 7.19 7.22
N LYS A 272 21.71 6.66 6.28
CA LYS A 272 21.38 5.45 5.51
C LYS A 272 21.14 4.22 6.40
N SER A 273 21.79 4.14 7.56
CA SER A 273 21.55 3.07 8.53
C SER A 273 20.30 3.27 9.39
N ALA A 274 19.78 4.51 9.48
CA ALA A 274 18.59 4.85 10.27
C ALA A 274 17.28 4.83 9.46
N PHE A 275 17.34 4.93 8.13
CA PHE A 275 16.17 5.00 7.24
C PHE A 275 15.71 3.66 6.64
N ARG A 276 16.22 2.53 7.14
CA ARG A 276 15.60 1.23 6.83
C ARG A 276 14.45 0.99 7.80
N PHE A 277 13.24 1.36 7.39
CA PHE A 277 12.01 1.13 8.14
C PHE A 277 11.86 -0.36 8.49
N GLY A 278 12.18 -0.73 9.74
CA GLY A 278 12.02 -2.09 10.27
C GLY A 278 12.96 -3.16 9.68
N ALA A 279 13.97 -2.79 8.89
CA ALA A 279 14.90 -3.73 8.27
C ALA A 279 16.35 -3.39 8.68
N HIS A 280 17.05 -4.29 9.34
CA HIS A 280 18.45 -4.09 9.70
C HIS A 280 19.36 -4.20 8.43
N PRO A 281 20.61 -3.69 8.44
CA PRO A 281 21.47 -3.70 7.25
C PRO A 281 21.76 -5.07 6.65
N ALA A 282 21.62 -6.13 7.44
CA ALA A 282 21.79 -7.51 7.00
C ALA A 282 20.59 -8.10 6.22
N VAL A 283 19.45 -7.39 6.06
CA VAL A 283 18.28 -7.95 5.32
C VAL A 283 18.64 -8.30 3.88
N GLY A 284 18.26 -9.50 3.44
CA GLY A 284 18.51 -10.04 2.10
C GLY A 284 19.20 -11.41 2.11
N LYS A 285 19.54 -11.90 0.92
CA LYS A 285 20.18 -13.21 0.72
C LYS A 285 21.70 -13.11 0.68
N TRP A 286 22.34 -14.01 1.42
CA TRP A 286 23.77 -14.05 1.63
C TRP A 286 24.31 -15.44 1.37
N GLN A 287 25.41 -15.51 0.63
CA GLN A 287 26.14 -16.74 0.42
C GLN A 287 27.25 -16.87 1.46
N ALA A 288 27.20 -17.95 2.24
CA ALA A 288 28.26 -18.31 3.16
C ALA A 288 29.33 -19.17 2.46
N ALA A 289 30.49 -19.32 3.10
CA ALA A 289 31.50 -20.29 2.66
C ALA A 289 30.88 -21.71 2.58
N MET A 290 31.24 -22.48 1.55
CA MET A 290 30.68 -23.80 1.20
C MET A 290 29.30 -23.83 0.53
N GLY A 291 28.78 -22.67 0.07
CA GLY A 291 27.60 -22.63 -0.81
C GLY A 291 26.24 -22.61 -0.10
N ASN A 292 26.23 -22.62 1.24
CA ASN A 292 25.00 -22.42 2.01
C ASN A 292 24.46 -21.00 1.82
N VAL A 293 23.14 -20.88 1.70
CA VAL A 293 22.44 -19.60 1.58
C VAL A 293 21.73 -19.29 2.88
N LEU A 294 22.04 -18.12 3.42
CA LEU A 294 21.37 -17.53 4.57
C LEU A 294 20.54 -16.35 4.09
N GLU A 295 19.29 -16.27 4.50
CA GLU A 295 18.41 -15.15 4.21
C GLU A 295 17.96 -14.51 5.52
N PHE A 296 18.20 -13.22 5.66
CA PHE A 296 17.73 -12.45 6.79
C PHE A 296 16.54 -11.60 6.35
N THR A 297 15.43 -11.77 7.05
CA THR A 297 14.22 -10.95 6.89
C THR A 297 14.15 -9.90 7.99
N SER A 298 13.06 -9.13 8.11
CA SER A 298 12.93 -8.15 9.19
C SER A 298 12.78 -8.75 10.60
N ASP A 299 12.34 -10.02 10.71
CA ASP A 299 12.05 -10.66 12.00
C ASP A 299 12.48 -12.14 12.11
N SER A 300 13.06 -12.70 11.05
CA SER A 300 13.41 -14.11 10.97
C SER A 300 14.72 -14.35 10.21
N VAL A 301 15.43 -15.42 10.57
CA VAL A 301 16.58 -15.96 9.86
C VAL A 301 16.16 -17.24 9.16
N ILE A 302 16.37 -17.31 7.85
CA ILE A 302 16.09 -18.49 7.04
C ILE A 302 17.42 -19.15 6.67
N ASN A 303 17.60 -20.39 7.09
CA ASN A 303 18.76 -21.21 6.77
C ASN A 303 18.29 -22.49 6.07
N ASN A 304 18.69 -22.68 4.80
CA ASN A 304 18.31 -23.84 4.00
C ASN A 304 16.79 -24.15 4.05
N GLY A 305 15.95 -23.10 4.03
CA GLY A 305 14.49 -23.19 4.04
C GLY A 305 13.85 -23.32 5.43
N THR A 306 14.64 -23.44 6.51
CA THR A 306 14.11 -23.42 7.89
C THR A 306 14.15 -21.99 8.43
N SER A 307 12.99 -21.47 8.82
CA SER A 307 12.86 -20.13 9.39
C SER A 307 12.87 -20.18 10.92
N THR A 308 13.76 -19.40 11.53
CA THR A 308 13.83 -19.19 12.98
C THR A 308 13.55 -17.73 13.27
N LYS A 309 12.59 -17.45 14.14
CA LYS A 309 12.32 -16.07 14.60
C LYS A 309 13.50 -15.53 15.39
N ALA A 310 13.81 -14.26 15.18
CA ALA A 310 14.89 -13.60 15.89
C ALA A 310 14.60 -12.13 16.10
N THR A 311 15.11 -11.58 17.20
CA THR A 311 15.10 -10.15 17.45
C THR A 311 16.41 -9.54 16.94
N PHE A 312 16.30 -8.42 16.23
CA PHE A 312 17.43 -7.73 15.63
C PHE A 312 17.64 -6.37 16.28
N THR A 313 18.84 -6.14 16.82
CA THR A 313 19.25 -4.83 17.36
C THR A 313 20.40 -4.29 16.53
N THR A 314 20.27 -3.07 16.02
CA THR A 314 21.30 -2.46 15.16
C THR A 314 22.08 -1.40 15.91
N LYS A 315 23.41 -1.48 15.88
CA LYS A 315 24.32 -0.46 16.39
C LYS A 315 25.39 -0.15 15.36
N GLY A 316 25.20 0.91 14.57
CA GLY A 316 26.09 1.24 13.45
C GLY A 316 25.95 0.22 12.32
N ASN A 317 27.07 -0.36 11.89
CA ASN A 317 27.08 -1.42 10.86
C ASN A 317 27.02 -2.85 11.45
N THR A 318 26.87 -2.95 12.78
CA THR A 318 26.72 -4.22 13.50
C THR A 318 25.25 -4.48 13.80
N VAL A 319 24.78 -5.67 13.45
CA VAL A 319 23.44 -6.19 13.74
C VAL A 319 23.59 -7.35 14.72
N THR A 320 23.09 -7.18 15.94
CA THR A 320 23.01 -8.26 16.92
C THR A 320 21.70 -9.01 16.74
N ILE A 321 21.80 -10.30 16.51
CA ILE A 321 20.71 -11.25 16.30
C ILE A 321 20.55 -12.07 17.57
N THR A 322 19.34 -12.08 18.12
CA THR A 322 18.97 -12.92 19.26
C THR A 322 17.86 -13.87 18.82
N PRO A 323 18.16 -15.16 18.56
CA PRO A 323 17.13 -16.13 18.18
C PRO A 323 16.09 -16.31 19.31
N GLU A 324 14.83 -16.50 18.95
CA GLU A 324 13.76 -16.80 19.91
C GLU A 324 13.73 -18.32 20.18
N GLY A 325 14.42 -18.74 21.25
CA GLY A 325 14.53 -20.15 21.66
C GLY A 325 15.38 -20.33 22.91
N ALA A 326 15.15 -21.41 23.66
CA ALA A 326 15.91 -21.70 24.87
C ALA A 326 17.30 -22.28 24.53
N GLY A 327 18.36 -21.47 24.67
CA GLY A 327 19.75 -21.92 24.60
C GLY A 327 20.59 -21.39 23.43
N ASP A 328 20.02 -20.58 22.53
CA ASP A 328 20.76 -20.05 21.38
C ASP A 328 21.53 -18.77 21.73
N ALA A 329 22.83 -18.76 21.42
CA ALA A 329 23.71 -17.62 21.68
C ALA A 329 23.44 -16.46 20.71
N ALA A 330 23.50 -15.22 21.22
CA ALA A 330 23.42 -14.04 20.37
C ALA A 330 24.60 -13.99 19.38
N MET A 331 24.32 -13.56 18.16
CA MET A 331 25.29 -13.47 17.07
C MET A 331 25.35 -12.05 16.54
N ASP A 332 26.54 -11.57 16.22
CA ASP A 332 26.72 -10.26 15.60
C ASP A 332 27.03 -10.40 14.11
N ILE A 333 26.34 -9.64 13.28
CA ILE A 333 26.61 -9.50 11.85
C ILE A 333 27.13 -8.09 11.59
N ILE A 334 28.37 -8.00 11.13
CA ILE A 334 29.01 -6.74 10.77
C ILE A 334 28.96 -6.62 9.25
N VAL A 335 28.10 -5.76 8.73
CA VAL A 335 27.97 -5.52 7.29
C VAL A 335 29.08 -4.54 6.86
N SER A 336 29.63 -4.70 5.64
CA SER A 336 30.60 -3.73 5.09
C SER A 336 29.91 -2.43 4.67
N ASP A 337 30.65 -1.33 4.59
CA ASP A 337 30.10 -0.01 4.27
C ASP A 337 29.49 0.06 2.86
N ASP A 338 30.03 -0.72 1.92
CA ASP A 338 29.49 -0.89 0.56
C ASP A 338 28.32 -1.89 0.49
N GLY A 339 27.97 -2.53 1.61
CA GLY A 339 26.89 -3.50 1.72
C GLY A 339 27.09 -4.79 0.91
N SER A 340 28.30 -5.05 0.40
CA SER A 340 28.59 -6.19 -0.49
C SER A 340 29.02 -7.46 0.26
N THR A 341 29.52 -7.30 1.48
CA THR A 341 29.98 -8.38 2.36
C THR A 341 29.45 -8.20 3.77
N ALA A 342 29.41 -9.29 4.53
CA ALA A 342 29.11 -9.24 5.95
C ALA A 342 29.95 -10.26 6.71
N GLN A 343 30.27 -10.01 7.97
CA GLN A 343 31.01 -10.92 8.82
C GLN A 343 30.15 -11.37 9.99
N ILE A 344 30.03 -12.68 10.19
CA ILE A 344 29.37 -13.24 11.37
C ILE A 344 30.41 -13.39 12.48
N SER A 345 30.08 -12.89 13.66
CA SER A 345 30.85 -12.99 14.89
C SER A 345 29.99 -13.60 16.00
N MET A 346 30.55 -14.52 16.77
CA MET A 346 29.90 -15.13 17.93
C MET A 346 30.81 -14.97 19.14
N GLY A 347 30.34 -14.29 20.20
CA GLY A 347 31.15 -14.03 21.39
C GLY A 347 32.46 -13.27 21.11
N GLY A 348 32.49 -12.44 20.06
CA GLY A 348 33.67 -11.67 19.63
C GLY A 348 34.65 -12.43 18.72
N MET A 349 34.39 -13.71 18.40
CA MET A 349 35.18 -14.49 17.45
C MET A 349 34.54 -14.48 16.06
N ARG A 350 35.36 -14.21 15.04
CA ARG A 350 34.94 -14.22 13.63
C ARG A 350 34.69 -15.66 13.17
N VAL A 351 33.45 -15.96 12.79
CA VAL A 351 33.03 -17.32 12.41
C VAL A 351 33.09 -17.51 10.90
N THR A 352 32.53 -16.58 10.13
CA THR A 352 32.50 -16.69 8.65
C THR A 352 32.29 -15.33 7.99
N THR A 353 32.59 -15.25 6.71
CA THR A 353 32.31 -14.11 5.85
C THR A 353 31.23 -14.48 4.84
N LEU A 354 30.27 -13.60 4.71
CA LEU A 354 29.13 -13.67 3.81
C LEU A 354 29.33 -12.74 2.62
N ARG A 355 28.86 -13.16 1.45
CA ARG A 355 28.79 -12.32 0.26
C ARG A 355 27.33 -12.09 -0.13
N ARG A 356 26.96 -10.86 -0.41
CA ARG A 356 25.58 -10.55 -0.81
C ARG A 356 25.30 -11.15 -2.18
N MET A 357 24.19 -11.86 -2.29
CA MET A 357 23.67 -12.28 -3.59
C MET A 357 22.91 -11.11 -4.20
N ARG A 358 23.17 -10.82 -5.48
CA ARG A 358 22.31 -9.89 -6.22
C ARG A 358 21.07 -10.68 -6.62
N ASP A 359 19.89 -10.14 -6.31
CA ASP A 359 18.63 -10.66 -6.83
C ASP A 359 18.54 -10.52 -8.35
#